data_AF-A0A927UM12-F1
#
_entry.id   AF-A0A927UM12-F1
#
_cell.length_a   1.000
_cell.length_b   1.000
_cell.length_c   1.000
_cell.angle_alpha   90.00
_cell.angle_beta   90.00
_cell.angle_gamma   90.00
#
_symmetry.space_group_name_H-M   'P 1'
#
loop_
_entity.id
_entity.type
_entity.pdbx_description
1 polymer ?
#
loop_
_entity_poly.entity_id
_entity_poly.type
_entity_poly.pdbx_seq_one_letter_code
_entity_poly.pdbx_strand_id
1 'polypeptide(L)'
;MKTKITSVLLICSLMCLSIFSTHNVTYANDNSTITYFEDGSYLVTIIESCDDYTLNSRELTITENKTKTSNYYDSNNELLWYVKVKGNFTYNGTTATCNSSEVVAASNNSNWKISNRSASKSGSTAYASCTAKRYSGSTVVQTINRQVSLHCSPSGVYS
;
A
#
# COMPACT_ATOMS: atom_id res chain seq x y z
N MET A 1 -44.96 -57.06 16.29
CA MET A 1 -44.14 -56.44 15.23
C MET A 1 -43.15 -55.50 15.89
N LYS A 2 -41.84 -55.75 15.77
CA LYS A 2 -40.77 -54.91 16.32
C LYS A 2 -40.31 -53.94 15.23
N THR A 3 -40.77 -52.69 15.29
CA THR A 3 -40.44 -51.67 14.28
C THR A 3 -39.06 -51.08 14.59
N LYS A 4 -38.11 -51.29 13.66
CA LYS A 4 -36.76 -50.74 13.69
C LYS A 4 -36.82 -49.22 13.43
N ILE A 5 -36.79 -48.40 14.49
CA ILE A 5 -36.85 -46.92 14.36
C ILE A 5 -35.46 -46.27 14.55
N THR A 6 -34.43 -47.03 14.93
CA THR A 6 -33.12 -46.48 15.31
C THR A 6 -32.20 -46.10 14.15
N SER A 7 -32.52 -46.42 12.89
CA SER A 7 -31.58 -46.18 11.76
C SER A 7 -31.83 -44.91 10.94
N VAL A 8 -32.99 -44.26 11.07
CA VAL A 8 -33.36 -43.07 10.27
C VAL A 8 -32.92 -41.76 10.95
N LEU A 9 -32.90 -41.73 12.28
CA LEU A 9 -32.46 -40.56 13.07
C LEU A 9 -30.96 -40.25 12.93
N LEU A 10 -30.12 -41.24 12.63
CA LEU A 10 -28.67 -41.04 12.44
C LEU A 10 -28.33 -40.45 11.07
N ILE A 11 -29.19 -40.61 10.06
CA ILE A 11 -28.94 -40.17 8.68
C ILE A 11 -29.39 -38.71 8.46
N CYS A 12 -30.46 -38.26 9.15
CA CYS A 12 -30.86 -36.84 9.11
C CYS A 12 -29.89 -35.91 9.86
N SER A 13 -29.09 -36.45 10.80
CA SER A 13 -28.08 -35.67 11.54
C SER A 13 -26.85 -35.31 10.69
N LEU A 14 -26.61 -36.00 9.57
CA LEU A 14 -25.41 -35.79 8.74
C LEU A 14 -25.62 -34.85 7.54
N MET A 15 -26.86 -34.45 7.23
CA MET A 15 -27.15 -33.55 6.09
C MET A 15 -27.23 -32.06 6.46
N CYS A 16 -27.08 -31.68 7.74
CA CYS A 16 -27.07 -30.28 8.16
C CYS A 16 -25.67 -29.63 8.16
N LEU A 17 -24.61 -30.35 7.75
CA LEU A 17 -23.22 -29.86 7.85
C LEU A 17 -22.65 -29.25 6.57
N SER A 18 -23.45 -29.09 5.51
CA SER A 18 -22.92 -28.72 4.20
C SER A 18 -23.46 -27.40 3.63
N ILE A 19 -23.54 -26.33 4.42
CA ILE A 19 -23.57 -24.96 3.87
C ILE A 19 -23.00 -23.93 4.85
N PHE A 20 -21.71 -24.04 5.17
CA PHE A 20 -20.94 -22.84 5.49
C PHE A 20 -20.14 -22.49 4.24
N SER A 21 -20.78 -21.82 3.29
CA SER A 21 -20.03 -21.10 2.27
C SER A 21 -19.25 -20.01 3.01
N THR A 22 -17.95 -20.24 3.22
CA THR A 22 -17.04 -19.17 3.59
C THR A 22 -17.03 -18.20 2.42
N HIS A 23 -17.86 -17.16 2.50
CA HIS A 23 -17.66 -15.98 1.69
C HIS A 23 -16.28 -15.45 2.09
N ASN A 24 -15.29 -15.62 1.21
CA ASN A 24 -14.12 -14.78 1.27
C ASN A 24 -14.64 -13.36 1.05
N VAL A 25 -14.81 -12.62 2.14
CA VAL A 25 -14.92 -11.17 2.06
C VAL A 25 -13.56 -10.72 1.54
N THR A 26 -13.45 -10.57 0.23
CA THR A 26 -12.37 -9.77 -0.34
C THR A 26 -12.67 -8.35 0.11
N TYR A 27 -12.06 -7.95 1.23
CA TYR A 27 -11.95 -6.55 1.57
C TYR A 27 -11.33 -5.87 0.36
N ALA A 28 -12.03 -4.91 -0.24
CA ALA A 28 -11.36 -3.96 -1.11
C ALA A 28 -10.20 -3.41 -0.27
N ASN A 29 -8.98 -3.58 -0.75
CA ASN A 29 -7.81 -3.06 -0.04
C ASN A 29 -7.87 -1.53 -0.15
N ASP A 30 -8.49 -0.87 0.83
CA ASP A 30 -8.63 0.61 0.94
C ASP A 30 -7.28 1.34 1.01
N ASN A 31 -6.17 0.60 1.05
CA ASN A 31 -4.81 1.12 1.06
C ASN A 31 -4.26 1.42 -0.34
N SER A 32 -5.02 1.17 -1.41
CA SER A 32 -4.59 1.36 -2.78
C SER A 32 -5.50 2.31 -3.57
N THR A 33 -4.93 3.15 -4.42
CA THR A 33 -5.66 4.08 -5.29
C THR A 33 -5.06 4.05 -6.68
N ILE A 34 -5.94 4.00 -7.69
CA ILE A 34 -5.54 4.03 -9.10
C ILE A 34 -5.91 5.39 -9.70
N THR A 35 -5.01 5.98 -10.47
CA THR A 35 -5.25 7.21 -11.22
C THR A 35 -4.88 6.98 -12.68
N TYR A 36 -5.88 7.03 -13.57
CA TYR A 36 -5.70 6.86 -15.01
C TYR A 36 -5.41 8.20 -15.69
N PHE A 37 -4.61 8.16 -16.75
CA PHE A 37 -4.32 9.29 -17.63
C PHE A 37 -4.93 9.09 -19.02
N GLU A 38 -5.05 10.18 -19.79
CA GLU A 38 -5.69 10.17 -21.11
C GLU A 38 -4.96 9.29 -22.15
N ASP A 39 -3.65 9.10 -21.99
CA ASP A 39 -2.83 8.24 -22.85
C ASP A 39 -2.95 6.74 -22.50
N GLY A 40 -3.81 6.40 -21.53
CA GLY A 40 -4.03 5.05 -21.03
C GLY A 40 -3.01 4.58 -20.00
N SER A 41 -1.96 5.35 -19.72
CA SER A 41 -1.06 5.08 -18.60
C SER A 41 -1.77 5.32 -17.27
N TYR A 42 -1.24 4.77 -16.18
CA TYR A 42 -1.86 4.94 -14.86
C TYR A 42 -0.86 4.84 -13.71
N LEU A 43 -1.22 5.43 -12.57
CA LEU A 43 -0.52 5.26 -11.31
C LEU A 43 -1.30 4.34 -10.39
N VAL A 44 -0.61 3.39 -9.77
CA VAL A 44 -1.12 2.65 -8.61
C VAL A 44 -0.37 3.13 -7.38
N THR A 45 -1.07 3.76 -6.45
CA THR A 45 -0.53 4.22 -5.18
C THR A 45 -0.95 3.28 -4.07
N ILE A 46 -0.02 2.82 -3.24
CA ILE A 46 -0.26 1.81 -2.18
C ILE A 46 0.38 2.28 -0.88
N ILE A 47 -0.34 2.21 0.24
CA ILE A 47 0.18 2.40 1.59
C ILE A 47 0.36 1.03 2.26
N GLU A 48 1.54 0.77 2.80
CA GLU A 48 1.90 -0.51 3.41
C GLU A 48 2.49 -0.29 4.81
N SER A 49 2.16 -1.18 5.74
CA SER A 49 2.82 -1.28 7.05
C SER A 49 4.17 -1.96 6.91
N CYS A 50 5.17 -1.48 7.65
CA CYS A 50 6.34 -2.28 7.97
C CYS A 50 6.00 -3.08 9.24
N ASP A 51 6.46 -4.33 9.35
CA ASP A 51 6.07 -5.23 10.45
C ASP A 51 6.58 -4.82 11.85
N ASP A 52 7.25 -3.68 11.97
CA ASP A 52 7.88 -3.20 13.19
C ASP A 52 7.20 -1.93 13.73
N TYR A 53 6.71 -2.02 14.97
CA TYR A 53 6.30 -0.89 15.78
C TYR A 53 6.79 -1.05 17.22
N THR A 54 7.02 0.08 17.89
CA THR A 54 7.39 0.14 19.30
C THR A 54 6.33 0.89 20.08
N LEU A 55 5.92 0.33 21.22
CA LEU A 55 4.98 0.95 22.14
C LEU A 55 5.71 1.48 23.37
N ASN A 56 5.51 2.75 23.70
CA ASN A 56 5.84 3.30 25.00
C ASN A 56 4.54 3.45 25.80
N SER A 57 4.27 2.49 26.69
CA SER A 57 3.04 2.43 27.49
C SER A 57 2.95 3.53 28.56
N ARG A 58 4.08 4.08 29.00
CA ARG A 58 4.11 5.18 29.97
C ARG A 58 3.62 6.50 29.36
N GLU A 59 3.91 6.69 28.08
CA GLU A 59 3.57 7.92 27.34
C GLU A 59 2.43 7.70 26.34
N LEU A 60 1.82 6.51 26.33
CA LEU A 60 0.76 6.10 25.38
C LEU A 60 1.12 6.41 23.93
N THR A 61 2.38 6.18 23.58
CA THR A 61 2.97 6.61 22.31
C THR A 61 3.34 5.39 21.48
N ILE A 62 2.98 5.43 20.19
CA ILE A 62 3.29 4.39 19.20
C ILE A 62 4.28 4.98 18.21
N THR A 63 5.36 4.27 17.93
CA THR A 63 6.29 4.60 16.85
C THR A 63 6.37 3.45 15.87
N GLU A 64 6.15 3.71 14.58
CA GLU A 64 6.14 2.67 13.56
C GLU A 64 6.69 3.17 12.22
N ASN A 65 6.99 2.24 11.32
CA ASN A 65 7.40 2.55 9.97
C ASN A 65 6.28 2.24 8.98
N LYS A 66 6.04 3.18 8.06
CA LYS A 66 5.05 3.02 6.98
C LYS A 66 5.67 3.41 5.66
N THR A 67 5.20 2.80 4.59
CA THR A 67 5.62 3.16 3.24
C THR A 67 4.43 3.54 2.38
N LYS A 68 4.66 4.47 1.47
CA LYS A 68 3.72 4.77 0.39
C LYS A 68 4.46 4.73 -0.93
N THR A 69 3.97 3.89 -1.83
CA THR A 69 4.57 3.64 -3.14
C THR A 69 3.65 4.17 -4.22
N SER A 70 4.19 4.87 -5.21
CA SER A 70 3.48 5.24 -6.44
C SER A 70 4.18 4.54 -7.61
N ASN A 71 3.49 3.56 -8.19
CA ASN A 71 3.94 2.74 -9.30
C ASN A 71 3.34 3.28 -10.60
N TYR A 72 4.17 3.53 -11.62
CA TYR A 72 3.73 4.03 -12.92
C TYR A 72 3.73 2.91 -13.96
N TYR A 73 2.55 2.69 -14.55
CA TYR A 73 2.29 1.68 -15.57
C TYR A 73 1.95 2.34 -16.89
N ASP A 74 2.32 1.69 -17.99
CA ASP A 74 1.83 2.08 -19.32
C ASP A 74 0.44 1.50 -19.63
N SER A 75 -0.09 1.80 -20.82
CA SER A 75 -1.38 1.29 -21.28
C SER A 75 -1.40 -0.21 -21.57
N ASN A 76 -0.25 -0.87 -21.60
CA ASN A 76 -0.12 -2.33 -21.74
C ASN A 76 -0.02 -3.03 -20.38
N ASN A 77 -0.16 -2.29 -19.27
CA ASN A 77 0.01 -2.76 -17.89
C ASN A 77 1.45 -3.17 -17.53
N GLU A 78 2.46 -2.64 -18.23
CA GLU A 78 3.87 -2.83 -17.87
C GLU A 78 4.29 -1.83 -16.78
N LEU A 79 4.87 -2.31 -15.68
CA LEU A 79 5.45 -1.44 -14.65
C LEU A 79 6.74 -0.80 -15.20
N LEU A 80 6.74 0.52 -15.34
CA LEU A 80 7.86 1.26 -15.92
C LEU A 80 8.86 1.74 -14.86
N TRP A 81 8.35 2.30 -13.77
CA TRP A 81 9.13 2.81 -12.65
C TRP A 81 8.25 3.07 -11.43
N TYR A 82 8.88 3.27 -10.28
CA TYR A 82 8.19 3.62 -9.05
C TYR A 82 8.97 4.63 -8.21
N VAL A 83 8.25 5.29 -7.31
CA VAL A 83 8.82 6.05 -6.19
C VAL A 83 8.10 5.67 -4.91
N LYS A 84 8.87 5.40 -3.87
CA LYS A 84 8.42 5.00 -2.55
C LYS A 84 8.99 5.97 -1.52
N VAL A 85 8.13 6.48 -0.66
CA VAL A 85 8.53 7.12 0.59
C VAL A 85 8.44 6.08 1.71
N LYS A 86 9.49 5.97 2.51
CA LYS A 86 9.46 5.29 3.81
C LYS A 86 9.53 6.36 4.89
N GLY A 87 8.55 6.37 5.78
CA GLY A 87 8.51 7.29 6.91
C GLY A 87 8.53 6.53 8.23
N ASN A 88 9.22 7.09 9.21
CA ASN A 88 9.10 6.70 10.60
C ASN A 88 8.21 7.73 11.32
N PHE A 89 7.17 7.27 11.99
CA PHE A 89 6.15 8.13 12.58
C PHE A 89 5.94 7.80 14.04
N THR A 90 5.67 8.82 14.84
CA THR A 90 5.27 8.71 16.25
C THR A 90 3.93 9.41 16.46
N TYR A 91 2.98 8.74 17.13
CA TYR A 91 1.67 9.32 17.46
C TYR A 91 1.13 8.81 18.80
N ASN A 92 0.20 9.55 19.40
CA ASN A 92 -0.34 9.26 20.74
C ASN A 92 -1.85 9.58 20.90
N GLY A 93 -2.59 9.62 19.80
CA GLY A 93 -4.02 9.98 19.77
C GLY A 93 -4.28 11.49 19.72
N THR A 94 -3.35 12.32 20.20
CA THR A 94 -3.51 13.80 20.24
C THR A 94 -2.55 14.51 19.30
N THR A 95 -1.34 13.97 19.13
CA THR A 95 -0.30 14.52 18.25
C THR A 95 0.28 13.42 17.36
N ALA A 96 0.88 13.83 16.24
CA ALA A 96 1.67 12.98 15.37
C ALA A 96 2.91 13.71 14.90
N THR A 97 4.00 12.97 14.63
CA THR A 97 5.27 13.53 14.15
C THR A 97 5.93 12.55 13.19
N CYS A 98 6.52 13.08 12.12
CA CYS A 98 7.39 12.33 11.23
C CYS A 98 8.85 12.49 11.71
N ASN A 99 9.44 11.39 12.14
CA ASN A 99 10.80 11.35 12.68
C ASN A 99 11.83 11.31 11.57
N SER A 100 11.58 10.51 10.53
CA SER A 100 12.46 10.38 9.37
C SER A 100 11.68 10.14 8.09
N SER A 101 12.32 10.45 6.97
CA SER A 101 11.84 10.14 5.63
C SER A 101 12.99 9.64 4.77
N GLU A 102 12.74 8.56 4.03
CA GLU A 102 13.67 7.95 3.09
C GLU A 102 12.97 7.77 1.74
N VAL A 103 13.74 7.90 0.65
CA VAL A 103 13.26 7.70 -0.72
C VAL A 103 13.85 6.45 -1.31
N VAL A 104 13.00 5.62 -1.93
CA VAL A 104 13.42 4.54 -2.80
C VAL A 104 12.73 4.72 -4.15
N ALA A 105 13.51 4.84 -5.22
CA ALA A 105 12.95 5.00 -6.55
C ALA A 105 13.82 4.29 -7.59
N ALA A 106 13.20 3.48 -8.43
CA ALA A 106 13.89 2.70 -9.45
C ALA A 106 13.04 2.59 -10.72
N SER A 107 13.71 2.21 -11.80
CA SER A 107 13.04 1.85 -13.05
C SER A 107 13.02 0.34 -13.20
N ASN A 108 11.94 -0.15 -13.79
CA ASN A 108 11.71 -1.54 -14.15
C ASN A 108 11.75 -1.75 -15.68
N ASN A 109 11.96 -0.68 -16.45
CA ASN A 109 12.00 -0.70 -17.92
C ASN A 109 13.29 -0.04 -18.42
N SER A 110 13.96 -0.63 -19.41
CA SER A 110 15.27 -0.17 -19.90
C SER A 110 15.28 1.23 -20.53
N ASN A 111 14.14 1.69 -21.04
CA ASN A 111 14.00 3.00 -21.65
C ASN A 111 13.76 4.11 -20.62
N TRP A 112 13.47 3.75 -19.36
CA TRP A 112 13.23 4.72 -18.29
C TRP A 112 14.43 4.82 -17.35
N LYS A 113 14.80 6.04 -16.98
CA LYS A 113 15.85 6.31 -15.99
C LYS A 113 15.34 7.23 -14.90
N ILE A 114 15.68 6.90 -13.65
CA ILE A 114 15.32 7.70 -12.47
C ILE A 114 16.51 8.55 -12.04
N SER A 115 16.25 9.82 -11.74
CA SER A 115 17.21 10.81 -11.28
C SER A 115 16.56 11.73 -10.23
N ASN A 116 17.34 12.65 -9.65
CA ASN A 116 16.86 13.67 -8.70
C ASN A 116 16.01 13.09 -7.55
N ARG A 117 16.48 11.99 -6.96
CA ARG A 117 15.82 11.39 -5.80
C ARG A 117 16.00 12.32 -4.60
N SER A 118 14.92 12.67 -3.92
CA SER A 118 14.99 13.40 -2.65
C SER A 118 13.99 12.86 -1.65
N ALA A 119 14.34 12.98 -0.37
CA ALA A 119 13.45 12.74 0.74
C ALA A 119 13.47 13.94 1.67
N SER A 120 12.32 14.28 2.24
CA SER A 120 12.18 15.35 3.22
C SER A 120 11.01 15.09 4.14
N LYS A 121 10.89 15.87 5.22
CA LYS A 121 9.80 15.74 6.18
C LYS A 121 9.34 17.11 6.65
N SER A 122 8.05 17.21 6.98
CA SER A 122 7.47 18.39 7.61
C SER A 122 6.30 18.00 8.49
N GLY A 123 6.31 18.42 9.76
CA GLY A 123 5.29 18.03 10.74
C GLY A 123 5.15 16.51 10.86
N SER A 124 3.96 16.00 10.57
CA SER A 124 3.65 14.56 10.56
C SER A 124 3.62 13.94 9.15
N THR A 125 4.29 14.57 8.18
CA THR A 125 4.30 14.11 6.78
C THR A 125 5.73 13.83 6.30
N ALA A 126 5.92 12.63 5.73
CA ALA A 126 7.11 12.24 4.99
C ALA A 126 6.90 12.49 3.48
N TYR A 127 7.95 12.95 2.79
CA TYR A 127 7.91 13.24 1.36
C TYR A 127 9.05 12.53 0.64
N ALA A 128 8.77 11.98 -0.53
CA ALA A 128 9.78 11.51 -1.47
C ALA A 128 9.49 12.05 -2.86
N SER A 129 10.53 12.40 -3.60
CA SER A 129 10.41 12.83 -5.00
C SER A 129 11.46 12.21 -5.90
N CYS A 130 11.15 12.13 -7.19
CA CYS A 130 12.09 11.75 -8.23
C CYS A 130 11.72 12.35 -9.59
N THR A 131 12.69 12.38 -10.50
CA THR A 131 12.48 12.66 -11.93
C THR A 131 12.68 11.39 -12.74
N ALA A 132 11.63 10.93 -13.41
CA ALA A 132 11.66 9.83 -14.36
C ALA A 132 11.79 10.37 -15.80
N LYS A 133 12.77 9.88 -16.56
CA LYS A 133 13.00 10.27 -17.95
C LYS A 133 12.89 9.05 -18.86
N ARG A 134 12.07 9.13 -19.91
CA ARG A 134 11.99 8.12 -20.97
C ARG A 134 12.93 8.50 -22.11
N TYR A 135 13.68 7.53 -22.58
CA TYR A 135 14.64 7.67 -23.67
C TYR A 135 14.16 6.91 -24.91
N SER A 136 14.43 7.49 -26.07
CA SER A 136 14.44 6.78 -27.36
C SER A 136 15.85 6.91 -27.90
N GLY A 137 16.63 5.82 -27.81
CA GLY A 137 18.08 5.87 -27.97
C GLY A 137 18.74 6.75 -26.92
N SER A 138 19.47 7.79 -27.34
CA SER A 138 20.14 8.75 -26.45
C SER A 138 19.29 9.98 -26.12
N THR A 139 18.14 10.15 -26.76
CA THR A 139 17.30 11.36 -26.63
C THR A 139 16.22 11.17 -25.58
N VAL A 140 16.06 12.16 -24.69
CA VAL A 140 14.93 12.21 -23.74
C VAL A 140 13.68 12.64 -24.50
N VAL A 141 12.67 11.77 -24.53
CA VAL A 141 11.38 12.02 -25.20
C VAL A 141 10.26 12.34 -24.22
N GLN A 142 10.45 12.06 -22.93
CA GLN A 142 9.47 12.34 -21.88
C GLN A 142 10.18 12.56 -20.55
N THR A 143 9.71 13.51 -19.75
CA THR A 143 10.17 13.74 -18.38
C THR A 143 8.95 13.87 -17.47
N ILE A 144 8.91 13.07 -16.40
CA ILE A 144 7.86 13.08 -15.39
C ILE A 144 8.53 13.38 -14.05
N ASN A 145 8.09 14.45 -13.38
CA ASN A 145 8.45 14.72 -11.99
C ASN A 145 7.34 14.16 -11.10
N ARG A 146 7.72 13.37 -10.10
CA ARG A 146 6.76 12.77 -9.17
C ARG A 146 7.18 13.04 -7.74
N GLN A 147 6.20 13.43 -6.94
CA GLN A 147 6.31 13.52 -5.49
C GLN A 147 5.22 12.65 -4.86
N VAL A 148 5.60 11.93 -3.81
CA VAL A 148 4.72 11.14 -2.97
C VAL A 148 4.84 11.68 -1.55
N SER A 149 3.70 11.87 -0.89
CA SER A 149 3.63 12.24 0.52
C SER A 149 2.86 11.18 1.30
N LEU A 150 3.36 10.86 2.49
CA LEU A 150 2.73 9.97 3.45
C LEU A 150 2.52 10.73 4.75
N HIS A 151 1.26 11.01 5.08
CA HIS A 151 0.86 11.73 6.27
C HIS A 151 0.41 10.78 7.36
N CYS A 152 0.70 11.10 8.62
CA CYS A 152 0.19 10.41 9.80
C CYS A 152 -0.69 11.36 10.62
N SER A 153 -1.92 10.95 10.88
CA SER A 153 -2.81 11.66 11.81
C SER A 153 -2.44 11.35 13.27
N PRO A 154 -2.86 12.20 14.23
CA PRO A 154 -2.75 11.90 15.65
C PRO A 154 -3.31 10.54 16.08
N SER A 155 -4.35 10.06 15.40
CA SER A 155 -5.00 8.78 15.68
C SER A 155 -4.34 7.58 14.98
N GLY A 156 -3.23 7.76 14.27
CA GLY A 156 -2.54 6.69 13.54
C GLY A 156 -3.20 6.31 12.22
N VAL A 157 -3.96 7.24 11.61
CA VAL A 157 -4.52 7.08 10.26
C VAL A 157 -3.53 7.65 9.24
N TYR A 158 -3.29 6.92 8.16
CA TYR A 158 -2.33 7.29 7.13
C TYR A 158 -2.99 7.68 5.82
N SER A 159 -2.43 8.70 5.15
CA SER A 159 -2.91 9.18 3.84
C SER A 159 -1.83 9.67 2.90
#